data_AF-A0A9X5XLR1-F1
#
_entry.id   AF-A0A9X5XLR1-F1
#
_cell.length_a   1.000
_cell.length_b   1.000
_cell.length_c   1.000
_cell.angle_alpha   90.00
_cell.angle_beta   90.00
_cell.angle_gamma   90.00
#
_symmetry.space_group_name_H-M   'P 1'
#
loop_
_entity.id
_entity.type
_entity.pdbx_description
1 polymer ?
#
loop_
_entity_poly.entity_id
_entity_poly.type
_entity_poly.pdbx_seq_one_letter_code
_entity_poly.pdbx_strand_id
1 'polypeptide(L)'
;ATTRHPFTIRVKAGARRDGTLTALQLRVVSNTGAYGNHGPAVMFHSVGESMAVYRAPHKKVDAFSVYTHTVPAGAFRGYGLGQVMFAVESALDELARRVGLDPLEFKAKNIIGPGEPMITAGGEEEDLHIASYGLDQCIGIVRRAQEEPVSEPVPDGWLVGEGTALA
;
A
#
# COMPACT_ATOMS: atom_id res chain seq x y z
N ALA A 1 -7.47 18.88 19.26
CA ALA A 1 -6.57 17.82 18.77
C ALA A 1 -7.01 17.43 17.37
N THR A 2 -6.09 17.33 16.42
CA THR A 2 -6.38 16.86 15.05
C THR A 2 -6.44 15.33 15.04
N THR A 3 -7.47 14.76 14.43
CA THR A 3 -7.61 13.30 14.27
C THR A 3 -7.03 12.85 12.93
N ARG A 4 -6.69 11.56 12.81
CA ARG A 4 -6.41 10.96 11.49
C ARG A 4 -7.67 11.03 10.62
N HIS A 5 -7.51 11.29 9.32
CA HIS A 5 -8.59 11.26 8.36
C HIS A 5 -9.17 9.84 8.17
N PRO A 6 -10.48 9.63 8.36
CA PRO A 6 -11.16 8.38 8.00
C PRO A 6 -11.25 8.24 6.48
N PHE A 7 -10.88 7.06 5.97
CA PHE A 7 -10.86 6.76 4.53
C PHE A 7 -11.83 5.62 4.20
N THR A 8 -12.53 5.74 3.08
CA THR A 8 -13.18 4.62 2.38
C THR A 8 -12.41 4.36 1.10
N ILE A 9 -11.93 3.13 0.92
CA ILE A 9 -10.99 2.79 -0.15
C ILE A 9 -11.52 1.59 -0.92
N ARG A 10 -11.52 1.70 -2.24
CA ARG A 10 -11.75 0.58 -3.15
C ARG A 10 -10.50 0.38 -4.00
N VAL A 11 -9.98 -0.84 -3.98
CA VAL A 11 -8.85 -1.26 -4.82
C VAL A 11 -9.36 -2.20 -5.90
N LYS A 12 -8.85 -2.02 -7.12
CA LYS A 12 -8.97 -2.99 -8.20
C LYS A 12 -7.58 -3.23 -8.76
N ALA A 13 -7.11 -4.47 -8.68
CA ALA A 13 -5.81 -4.89 -9.20
C ALA A 13 -5.99 -5.97 -10.27
N GLY A 14 -5.08 -6.00 -11.23
CA GLY A 14 -5.03 -7.01 -12.28
C GLY A 14 -3.61 -7.52 -12.46
N ALA A 15 -3.46 -8.82 -12.65
CA ALA A 15 -2.19 -9.47 -12.94
C ALA A 15 -2.36 -10.57 -13.99
N ARG A 16 -1.26 -10.91 -14.66
CA ARG A 16 -1.15 -12.10 -15.51
C ARG A 16 -1.04 -13.36 -14.63
N ARG A 17 -1.24 -14.53 -15.25
CA ARG A 17 -1.11 -15.84 -14.57
C ARG A 17 0.29 -16.09 -14.01
N ASP A 18 1.32 -15.48 -14.59
CA ASP A 18 2.70 -15.57 -14.11
C ASP A 18 2.99 -14.62 -12.92
N GLY A 19 1.98 -13.90 -12.43
CA GLY A 19 2.10 -12.95 -11.33
C GLY A 19 2.53 -11.54 -11.74
N THR A 20 2.73 -11.25 -13.01
CA THR A 20 3.10 -9.89 -13.44
C THR A 20 1.89 -8.94 -13.31
N LEU A 21 2.02 -7.92 -12.48
CA LEU A 21 1.00 -6.90 -12.24
C LEU A 21 0.80 -6.03 -13.49
N THR A 22 -0.45 -5.90 -13.94
CA THR A 22 -0.79 -5.18 -15.18
C THR A 22 -1.56 -3.89 -14.92
N ALA A 23 -2.33 -3.83 -13.84
CA ALA A 23 -3.10 -2.65 -13.51
C ALA A 23 -3.34 -2.50 -12.01
N LEU A 24 -3.34 -1.24 -11.55
CA LEU A 24 -3.75 -0.86 -10.21
C LEU A 24 -4.69 0.35 -10.28
N GLN A 25 -5.87 0.24 -9.69
CA GLN A 25 -6.84 1.32 -9.64
C GLN A 25 -7.32 1.54 -8.21
N LEU A 26 -7.31 2.81 -7.79
CA LEU A 26 -7.83 3.26 -6.50
C LEU A 26 -9.05 4.16 -6.69
N ARG A 27 -10.05 3.98 -5.83
CA ARG A 27 -11.07 5.00 -5.56
C ARG A 27 -11.06 5.28 -4.06
N VAL A 28 -10.79 6.53 -3.68
CA VAL A 28 -10.58 6.93 -2.28
C VAL A 28 -11.49 8.09 -1.93
N VAL A 29 -12.20 7.98 -0.80
CA VAL A 29 -12.96 9.09 -0.21
C VAL A 29 -12.46 9.29 1.21
N SER A 30 -11.99 10.49 1.51
CA SER A 30 -11.50 10.90 2.84
C SER A 30 -12.43 11.93 3.46
N ASN A 31 -12.79 11.72 4.73
CA ASN A 31 -13.50 12.72 5.51
C ASN A 31 -12.49 13.68 6.17
N THR A 32 -12.55 14.97 5.83
CA THR A 32 -11.68 16.01 6.41
C THR A 32 -12.28 16.75 7.61
N GLY A 33 -13.55 16.49 7.93
CA GLY A 33 -14.30 17.25 8.94
C GLY A 33 -14.69 18.64 8.42
N ALA A 34 -14.94 19.57 9.34
CA ALA A 34 -15.50 20.88 9.01
C ALA A 34 -14.53 21.82 8.27
N TYR A 35 -13.21 21.56 8.30
CA TYR A 35 -12.19 22.40 7.68
C TYR A 35 -11.18 21.57 6.89
N GLY A 36 -10.63 22.16 5.84
CA GLY A 36 -9.83 21.44 4.84
C GLY A 36 -8.51 20.97 5.41
N ASN A 37 -7.89 21.80 6.26
CA ASN A 37 -6.64 21.51 6.95
C ASN A 37 -5.62 20.84 6.02
N HIS A 38 -5.14 19.64 6.36
CA HIS A 38 -4.21 18.87 5.54
C HIS A 38 -4.89 17.93 4.52
N GLY A 39 -6.21 17.99 4.33
CA GLY A 39 -6.99 17.06 3.51
C GLY A 39 -6.48 16.83 2.08
N PRO A 40 -6.19 17.88 1.28
CA PRO A 40 -5.63 17.72 -0.06
C PRO A 40 -4.23 17.09 -0.07
N ALA A 41 -3.34 17.57 0.80
CA ALA A 41 -1.97 17.08 0.88
C ALA A 41 -1.89 15.63 1.39
N VAL A 42 -2.66 15.30 2.43
CA VAL A 42 -2.78 13.91 2.91
C VAL A 42 -3.26 13.02 1.79
N MET A 43 -4.30 13.41 1.04
CA MET A 43 -4.80 12.62 -0.08
C MET A 43 -3.74 12.41 -1.17
N PHE A 44 -3.03 13.47 -1.56
CA PHE A 44 -1.96 13.42 -2.56
C PHE A 44 -0.90 12.39 -2.19
N HIS A 45 -0.33 12.49 -0.98
CA HIS A 45 0.69 11.56 -0.50
C HIS A 45 0.15 10.15 -0.23
N SER A 46 -1.14 10.01 0.11
CA SER A 46 -1.72 8.70 0.34
C SER A 46 -1.75 7.86 -0.94
N VAL A 47 -2.17 8.46 -2.05
CA VAL A 47 -2.40 7.74 -3.32
C VAL A 47 -1.17 7.70 -4.22
N GLY A 48 -0.29 8.69 -4.14
CA GLY A 48 0.94 8.73 -4.94
C GLY A 48 1.89 7.60 -4.56
N GLU A 49 2.41 7.65 -3.35
CA GLU A 49 3.47 6.79 -2.83
C GLU A 49 3.01 5.33 -2.77
N SER A 50 1.76 5.10 -2.31
CA SER A 50 1.19 3.74 -2.22
C SER A 50 1.02 3.07 -3.60
N MET A 51 0.95 3.85 -4.68
CA MET A 51 0.89 3.31 -6.04
C MET A 51 2.25 3.28 -6.73
N ALA A 52 3.11 4.24 -6.44
CA ALA A 52 4.42 4.39 -7.06
C ALA A 52 5.32 3.19 -6.79
N VAL A 53 5.25 2.62 -5.58
CA VAL A 53 6.10 1.51 -5.16
C VAL A 53 5.91 0.22 -5.98
N TYR A 54 4.78 0.07 -6.69
CA TYR A 54 4.49 -1.10 -7.52
C TYR A 54 4.64 -0.81 -9.01
N ARG A 55 5.34 -1.71 -9.71
CA ARG A 55 5.54 -1.74 -11.17
C ARG A 55 4.27 -2.22 -11.91
N ALA A 56 3.21 -1.42 -11.85
CA ALA A 56 2.02 -1.61 -12.69
C ALA A 56 2.06 -0.62 -13.87
N PRO A 57 1.96 -1.09 -15.14
CA PRO A 57 2.01 -0.22 -16.31
C PRO A 57 0.76 0.65 -16.47
N HIS A 58 -0.37 0.27 -15.84
CA HIS A 58 -1.62 1.03 -15.90
C HIS A 58 -2.08 1.40 -14.49
N LYS A 59 -2.08 2.70 -14.18
CA LYS A 59 -2.48 3.24 -12.88
C LYS A 59 -3.62 4.24 -13.05
N LYS A 60 -4.63 4.15 -12.19
CA LYS A 60 -5.75 5.11 -12.15
C LYS A 60 -6.13 5.43 -10.71
N VAL A 61 -6.36 6.71 -10.41
CA VAL A 61 -6.87 7.17 -9.12
C VAL A 61 -8.07 8.07 -9.32
N ASP A 62 -9.13 7.82 -8.57
CA ASP A 62 -10.20 8.78 -8.32
C ASP A 62 -10.25 9.08 -6.82
N ALA A 63 -9.84 10.27 -6.40
CA ALA A 63 -9.65 10.62 -4.99
C ALA A 63 -10.46 11.88 -4.59
N PHE A 64 -11.12 11.81 -3.44
CA PHE A 64 -12.02 12.86 -2.96
C PHE A 64 -11.76 13.17 -1.49
N SER A 65 -11.38 14.40 -1.17
CA SER A 65 -11.35 14.92 0.21
C SER A 65 -12.62 15.72 0.44
N VAL A 66 -13.48 15.25 1.34
CA VAL A 66 -14.83 15.81 1.53
C VAL A 66 -15.00 16.45 2.90
N TYR A 67 -15.65 17.61 2.92
CA TYR A 67 -16.07 18.31 4.14
C TYR A 67 -17.27 17.63 4.78
N THR A 68 -17.29 17.58 6.11
CA THR A 68 -18.42 17.07 6.89
C THR A 68 -18.60 17.89 8.17
N HIS A 69 -19.66 17.63 8.94
CA HIS A 69 -19.93 18.32 10.22
C HIS A 69 -19.19 17.69 11.42
N THR A 70 -18.09 16.96 11.20
CA THR A 70 -17.30 16.35 12.27
C THR A 70 -16.06 17.17 12.61
N VAL A 71 -15.40 16.80 13.72
CA VAL A 71 -14.12 17.41 14.16
C VAL A 71 -13.11 17.40 12.99
N PRO A 72 -12.42 18.51 12.72
CA PRO A 72 -11.42 18.58 11.66
C PRO A 72 -10.30 17.56 11.83
N ALA A 73 -10.05 16.80 10.77
CA ALA A 73 -8.92 15.89 10.69
C ALA A 73 -7.67 16.64 10.22
N GLY A 74 -6.49 16.02 10.38
CA GLY A 74 -5.24 16.60 9.95
C GLY A 74 -4.10 15.61 9.84
N ALA A 75 -2.89 16.17 9.86
CA ALA A 75 -1.66 15.39 9.86
C ALA A 75 -1.64 14.39 11.04
N PHE A 76 -1.30 13.14 10.73
CA PHE A 76 -1.03 12.10 11.71
C PHE A 76 0.11 11.22 11.16
N ARG A 77 0.91 10.58 12.02
CA ARG A 77 2.01 9.68 11.61
C ARG A 77 1.60 8.74 10.47
N GLY A 78 2.40 8.75 9.40
CA GLY A 78 2.16 8.05 8.14
C GLY A 78 1.40 8.86 7.10
N TYR A 79 0.86 10.03 7.45
CA TYR A 79 0.28 11.04 6.55
C TYR A 79 -0.67 10.49 5.46
N GLY A 80 -1.47 9.47 5.83
CA GLY A 80 -2.47 8.85 4.96
C GLY A 80 -2.01 7.58 4.23
N LEU A 81 -0.69 7.35 4.10
CA LEU A 81 -0.12 6.15 3.47
C LEU A 81 -0.59 4.88 4.16
N GLY A 82 -0.59 4.84 5.50
CA GLY A 82 -1.01 3.64 6.23
C GLY A 82 -2.44 3.19 5.91
N GLN A 83 -3.35 4.12 5.61
CA GLN A 83 -4.71 3.77 5.20
C GLN A 83 -4.75 3.14 3.80
N VAL A 84 -4.04 3.72 2.84
CA VAL A 84 -4.04 3.25 1.44
C VAL A 84 -3.20 1.99 1.26
N MET A 85 -2.00 1.94 1.85
CA MET A 85 -1.14 0.75 1.80
C MET A 85 -1.83 -0.47 2.41
N PHE A 86 -2.52 -0.34 3.54
CA PHE A 86 -3.30 -1.46 4.09
C PHE A 86 -4.28 -2.04 3.06
N ALA A 87 -5.02 -1.19 2.35
CA ALA A 87 -5.98 -1.63 1.35
C ALA A 87 -5.30 -2.21 0.10
N VAL A 88 -4.21 -1.61 -0.38
CA VAL A 88 -3.44 -2.09 -1.52
C VAL A 88 -2.79 -3.44 -1.21
N GLU A 89 -2.07 -3.55 -0.10
CA GLU A 89 -1.42 -4.79 0.34
C GLU A 89 -2.43 -5.93 0.48
N SER A 90 -3.57 -5.68 1.13
CA SER A 90 -4.63 -6.68 1.27
C SER A 90 -5.14 -7.17 -0.09
N ALA A 91 -5.36 -6.26 -1.04
CA ALA A 91 -5.84 -6.61 -2.38
C ALA A 91 -4.78 -7.38 -3.20
N LEU A 92 -3.49 -7.04 -3.04
CA LEU A 92 -2.41 -7.75 -3.70
C LEU A 92 -2.19 -9.14 -3.10
N ASP A 93 -2.32 -9.29 -1.78
CA ASP A 93 -2.30 -10.57 -1.09
C ASP A 93 -3.42 -11.50 -1.58
N GLU A 94 -4.64 -11.00 -1.71
CA GLU A 94 -5.75 -11.75 -2.30
C GLU A 94 -5.49 -12.11 -3.77
N LEU A 95 -4.95 -11.17 -4.56
CA LEU A 95 -4.66 -11.40 -5.97
C LEU A 95 -3.57 -12.46 -6.15
N ALA A 96 -2.50 -12.40 -5.36
CA ALA A 96 -1.41 -13.38 -5.36
C ALA A 96 -1.94 -14.80 -5.14
N ARG A 97 -2.77 -14.99 -4.10
CA ARG A 97 -3.40 -16.28 -3.80
C ARG A 97 -4.29 -16.75 -4.95
N ARG A 98 -5.04 -15.86 -5.61
CA ARG A 98 -5.89 -16.22 -6.76
C ARG A 98 -5.10 -16.68 -7.99
N VAL A 99 -3.87 -16.20 -8.18
CA VAL A 99 -2.97 -16.66 -9.25
C VAL A 99 -2.04 -17.79 -8.80
N GLY A 100 -2.19 -18.29 -7.57
CA GLY A 100 -1.43 -19.42 -7.04
C GLY A 100 0.01 -19.08 -6.66
N LEU A 101 0.29 -17.82 -6.31
CA LEU A 101 1.59 -17.36 -5.86
C LEU A 101 1.57 -17.00 -4.37
N ASP A 102 2.70 -17.20 -3.72
CA ASP A 102 2.94 -16.65 -2.39
C ASP A 102 2.84 -15.10 -2.42
N PRO A 103 2.16 -14.46 -1.46
CA PRO A 103 2.01 -13.01 -1.45
C PRO A 103 3.32 -12.23 -1.38
N LEU A 104 4.31 -12.69 -0.61
CA LEU A 104 5.59 -12.00 -0.50
C LEU A 104 6.37 -12.11 -1.81
N GLU A 105 6.38 -13.29 -2.45
CA GLU A 105 6.97 -13.47 -3.79
C GLU A 105 6.28 -12.62 -4.86
N PHE A 106 4.95 -12.58 -4.84
CA PHE A 106 4.17 -11.76 -5.76
C PHE A 106 4.54 -10.28 -5.62
N LYS A 107 4.64 -9.79 -4.38
CA LYS A 107 5.02 -8.40 -4.12
C LYS A 107 6.46 -8.13 -4.53
N ALA A 108 7.42 -8.97 -4.12
CA ALA A 108 8.82 -8.85 -4.50
C ALA A 108 9.02 -8.78 -6.03
N LYS A 109 8.28 -9.59 -6.79
CA LYS A 109 8.29 -9.56 -8.26
C LYS A 109 7.84 -8.22 -8.84
N ASN A 110 6.90 -7.54 -8.19
CA ASN A 110 6.20 -6.38 -8.73
C ASN A 110 6.59 -5.05 -8.08
N ILE A 111 7.49 -5.01 -7.11
CA ILE A 111 7.98 -3.76 -6.52
C ILE A 111 9.07 -3.16 -7.41
N ILE A 112 9.15 -1.83 -7.44
CA ILE A 112 10.23 -1.07 -8.08
C ILE A 112 11.56 -1.31 -7.37
N GLY A 113 12.65 -1.41 -8.13
CA GLY A 113 14.01 -1.61 -7.66
C GLY A 113 14.90 -0.37 -7.81
N PRO A 114 16.22 -0.52 -7.56
CA PRO A 114 17.18 0.56 -7.72
C PRO A 114 17.16 1.16 -9.13
N GLY A 115 17.13 2.50 -9.22
CA GLY A 115 17.17 3.22 -10.48
C GLY A 115 15.87 3.19 -11.29
N GLU A 116 14.83 2.51 -10.81
CA GLU A 116 13.50 2.58 -11.44
C GLU A 116 12.73 3.83 -10.98
N PRO A 117 11.91 4.41 -11.87
CA PRO A 117 11.15 5.61 -11.56
C PRO A 117 9.96 5.33 -10.66
N MET A 118 9.64 6.29 -9.80
CA MET A 118 8.42 6.29 -8.99
C MET A 118 7.26 6.86 -9.82
N ILE A 119 6.53 5.97 -10.51
CA ILE A 119 5.42 6.39 -11.39
C ILE A 119 4.09 6.37 -10.63
N THR A 120 3.44 7.51 -10.48
CA THR A 120 2.09 7.62 -9.92
C THR A 120 1.01 7.56 -11.01
N ALA A 121 -0.27 7.68 -10.64
CA ALA A 121 -1.33 7.87 -11.63
C ALA A 121 -1.29 9.25 -12.32
N GLY A 122 -0.56 10.22 -11.74
CA GLY A 122 -0.32 11.54 -12.34
C GLY A 122 0.85 11.56 -13.31
N GLY A 123 1.67 10.51 -13.36
CA GLY A 123 2.90 10.44 -14.16
C GLY A 123 4.13 10.19 -13.29
N GLU A 124 5.30 10.33 -13.90
CA GLU A 124 6.60 10.33 -13.22
C GLU A 124 6.85 11.71 -12.61
N GLU A 125 7.33 11.73 -11.36
CA GLU A 125 7.81 12.95 -10.70
C GLU A 125 9.31 13.11 -11.01
N GLU A 126 9.66 14.07 -11.85
CA GLU A 126 11.03 14.21 -12.40
C GLU A 126 12.10 14.52 -11.33
N ASP A 127 11.71 15.06 -10.18
CA ASP A 127 12.61 15.41 -9.08
C ASP A 127 12.77 14.31 -8.02
N LEU A 128 12.04 13.20 -8.18
CA LEU A 128 11.90 12.15 -7.17
C LEU A 128 12.53 10.84 -7.66
N HIS A 129 13.74 10.55 -7.17
CA HIS A 129 14.49 9.34 -7.54
C HIS A 129 14.92 8.55 -6.31
N ILE A 130 15.06 7.23 -6.48
CA ILE A 130 15.57 6.33 -5.45
C ILE A 130 17.07 6.56 -5.29
N ALA A 131 17.46 7.35 -4.30
CA ALA A 131 18.86 7.62 -3.98
C ALA A 131 19.56 6.40 -3.34
N SER A 132 18.83 5.62 -2.54
CA SER A 132 19.31 4.39 -1.92
C SER A 132 18.19 3.36 -1.83
N TYR A 133 18.56 2.08 -1.85
CA TYR A 133 17.61 0.97 -1.90
C TYR A 133 18.04 -0.17 -0.98
N GLY A 134 17.14 -0.57 -0.09
CA GLY A 134 17.37 -1.65 0.89
C GLY A 134 16.24 -2.68 0.94
N LEU A 135 15.27 -2.60 0.03
CA LEU A 135 14.03 -3.35 0.18
C LEU A 135 14.20 -4.85 -0.06
N ASP A 136 15.03 -5.26 -1.03
CA ASP A 136 15.31 -6.68 -1.25
C ASP A 136 15.96 -7.32 -0.01
N GLN A 137 16.82 -6.56 0.69
CA GLN A 137 17.44 -6.98 1.93
C GLN A 137 16.39 -7.14 3.04
N CYS A 138 15.43 -6.21 3.15
CA CYS A 138 14.31 -6.32 4.07
C CYS A 138 13.45 -7.57 3.77
N ILE A 139 13.12 -7.81 2.50
CA ILE A 139 12.38 -9.00 2.07
C ILE A 139 13.15 -10.27 2.42
N GLY A 140 14.47 -10.31 2.19
CA GLY A 140 15.32 -11.44 2.56
C GLY A 140 15.42 -11.67 4.07
N ILE A 141 15.32 -10.62 4.90
CA ILE A 141 15.22 -10.76 6.36
C ILE A 141 13.87 -11.36 6.74
N VAL A 142 12.77 -10.84 6.17
CA VAL A 142 11.41 -11.34 6.45
C VAL A 142 11.27 -12.81 6.05
N ARG A 143 11.76 -13.21 4.86
CA ARG A 143 11.74 -14.61 4.42
C ARG A 143 12.42 -15.54 5.40
N ARG A 144 13.63 -15.19 5.84
CA ARG A 144 14.37 -15.99 6.83
C ARG A 144 13.61 -16.09 8.15
N ALA A 145 13.02 -14.99 8.61
CA ALA A 145 12.22 -15.00 9.83
C ALA A 145 10.97 -15.89 9.72
N GLN A 146 10.36 -16.02 8.53
CA GLN A 146 9.22 -16.92 8.32
C GLN A 146 9.63 -18.41 8.28
N GLU A 147 10.88 -18.72 8.01
CA GLU A 147 11.41 -20.09 8.06
C GLU A 147 11.79 -20.52 9.49
N GLU A 148 11.92 -19.56 10.42
CA GLU A 148 12.25 -19.85 11.81
C GLU A 148 11.07 -20.52 12.53
N PRO A 149 11.30 -21.62 13.26
CA PRO A 149 10.25 -22.29 14.00
C PRO A 149 9.69 -21.39 15.11
N VAL A 150 8.36 -21.34 15.22
CA VAL A 150 7.68 -20.64 16.33
C VAL A 150 8.16 -21.23 17.65
N SER A 151 8.65 -20.37 18.54
CA SER A 151 9.32 -20.78 19.79
C SER A 151 8.41 -21.48 20.80
N GLU A 152 7.10 -21.28 20.70
CA GLU A 152 6.12 -21.84 21.63
C GLU A 152 4.99 -22.56 20.88
N PRO A 153 4.62 -23.79 21.29
CA PRO A 153 3.50 -24.50 20.69
C PRO A 153 2.20 -23.73 20.95
N VAL A 154 1.44 -23.51 19.88
CA VAL A 154 0.18 -22.78 19.96
C VAL A 154 -0.87 -23.67 20.64
N PRO A 155 -1.69 -23.13 21.57
CA PRO A 155 -2.69 -23.92 22.28
C PRO A 155 -3.68 -24.61 21.34
N ASP A 156 -4.18 -25.77 21.75
CA ASP A 156 -5.16 -26.55 20.99
C ASP A 156 -6.42 -25.70 20.67
N GLY A 157 -6.86 -25.76 19.42
CA GLY A 157 -8.04 -25.05 18.92
C GLY A 157 -7.80 -23.62 18.44
N TRP A 158 -6.58 -23.09 18.55
CA TRP A 158 -6.26 -21.76 18.03
C TRP A 158 -5.89 -21.82 16.54
N LEU A 159 -6.37 -20.83 15.77
CA LEU A 159 -5.94 -20.62 14.39
C LEU A 159 -4.71 -19.71 14.39
N VAL A 160 -3.73 -20.06 13.57
CA VAL A 160 -2.50 -19.28 13.36
C VAL A 160 -2.50 -18.77 11.93
N GLY A 161 -2.03 -17.54 11.74
CA GLY A 161 -1.87 -16.94 10.43
C GLY A 161 -0.61 -16.11 10.37
N GLU A 162 -0.03 -16.04 9.18
CA GLU A 162 1.09 -15.18 8.87
C GLU A 162 0.68 -14.17 7.82
N GLY A 163 1.24 -12.97 7.91
CA GLY A 163 1.00 -11.89 6.97
C GLY A 163 2.24 -11.03 6.85
N THR A 164 2.53 -10.61 5.62
CA THR A 164 3.59 -9.68 5.31
C THR A 164 2.99 -8.50 4.58
N ALA A 165 3.56 -7.31 4.75
CA ALA A 165 3.11 -6.11 4.07
C ALA A 165 4.30 -5.16 3.86
N LEU A 166 4.23 -4.40 2.78
CA LEU A 166 5.10 -3.23 2.57
C LEU A 166 4.51 -2.00 3.27
N ALA A 167 5.36 -1.15 3.86
CA ALA A 167 4.96 0.08 4.54
C ALA A 167 6.07 1.14 4.56
#